data_AF-A0A7S4WEB6-F1
#
_entry.id   AF-A0A7S4WEB6-F1
#
_cell.length_a   1.000
_cell.length_b   1.000
_cell.length_c   1.000
_cell.angle_alpha   90.00
_cell.angle_beta   90.00
_cell.angle_gamma   90.00
#
_symmetry.space_group_name_H-M   'P 1'
#
loop_
_entity.id
_entity.type
_entity.pdbx_description
1 polymer ?
#
loop_
_entity_poly.entity_id
_entity_poly.type
_entity_poly.pdbx_seq_one_letter_code
_entity_poly.pdbx_strand_id
1 'polypeptide(L)'
;MATTTTEEKDKAKNENNNDIPSISFYITGFGKFGGIENNPTTTIVQTLQEEYKNGNPKLQNIKHFSIVKVAASSATEEVDHIMQLIEQEKKKHAVILHLGVNPRIGQNPAFQLEKNAYNEANFRIPDEESFQPRNETIDPTHPDLGFKWSTDLNVKVLQDRLAHKGFFDVCTSGDAGRFVCNYIYFRSLNAVQQYYAAQSSEKEEDVVKIHVLFVHVPKFEGIPQEIQVDFSKELIDLIQEMIVEKEEKKRRKKLR
;
A
#
# COMPACT_ATOMS: atom_id res chain seq x y z
N MET A 1 46.60 12.62 -27.66
CA MET A 1 45.99 12.34 -26.34
C MET A 1 44.56 12.85 -26.40
N ALA A 2 43.60 11.93 -26.46
CA ALA A 2 42.22 12.24 -26.80
C ALA A 2 41.50 12.97 -25.65
N THR A 3 41.05 14.19 -25.93
CA THR A 3 40.10 14.96 -25.13
C THR A 3 38.71 14.39 -25.33
N THR A 4 38.23 13.59 -24.38
CA THR A 4 36.81 13.22 -24.27
C THR A 4 36.04 14.42 -23.73
N THR A 5 35.16 14.97 -24.56
CA THR A 5 34.35 16.15 -24.28
C THR A 5 33.23 15.81 -23.29
N THR A 6 32.85 16.81 -22.49
CA THR A 6 31.76 16.78 -21.50
C THR A 6 30.43 16.27 -22.07
N GLU A 7 30.21 16.40 -23.38
CA GLU A 7 29.01 15.93 -24.09
C GLU A 7 28.83 14.40 -24.10
N GLU A 8 29.91 13.61 -24.10
CA GLU A 8 29.81 12.14 -24.02
C GLU A 8 29.42 11.67 -22.61
N LYS A 9 29.81 12.41 -21.57
CA LYS A 9 29.40 12.13 -20.18
C LYS A 9 27.94 12.52 -19.92
N ASP A 10 27.44 13.56 -20.59
CA ASP A 10 26.05 13.98 -20.45
C ASP A 10 25.08 13.14 -21.31
N LYS A 11 25.52 12.62 -22.47
CA LYS A 11 24.76 11.58 -23.21
C LYS A 11 24.66 10.26 -22.43
N ALA A 12 25.76 9.80 -21.82
CA ALA A 12 25.77 8.57 -21.02
C ALA A 12 24.92 8.66 -19.72
N LYS A 13 24.64 9.87 -19.22
CA LYS A 13 23.70 10.08 -18.11
C LYS A 13 22.24 10.16 -18.56
N ASN A 14 21.96 10.62 -19.78
CA ASN A 14 20.60 10.74 -20.29
C ASN A 14 20.05 9.43 -20.89
N GLU A 15 20.89 8.51 -21.33
CA GLU A 15 20.44 7.19 -21.81
C GLU A 15 20.03 6.21 -20.70
N ASN A 16 20.44 6.46 -19.44
CA ASN A 16 20.06 5.64 -18.28
C ASN A 16 18.71 6.00 -17.65
N ASN A 17 18.02 7.06 -18.10
CA ASN A 17 16.81 7.55 -17.46
C ASN A 17 15.51 6.90 -17.99
N ASN A 18 15.60 6.10 -19.07
CA ASN A 18 14.46 5.33 -19.60
C ASN A 18 14.30 3.93 -18.96
N ASP A 19 15.11 3.61 -17.95
CA ASP A 19 15.27 2.23 -17.45
C ASP A 19 14.71 2.00 -16.04
N ILE A 20 14.26 3.05 -15.34
CA ILE A 20 13.63 2.92 -14.03
C ILE A 20 12.16 2.53 -14.26
N PRO A 21 11.67 1.42 -13.68
CA PRO A 21 10.27 1.03 -13.82
C PRO A 21 9.36 2.17 -13.33
N SER A 22 8.36 2.52 -14.13
CA SER A 22 7.36 3.51 -13.74
C SER A 22 6.45 2.92 -12.66
N ILE A 23 6.37 3.59 -11.51
CA ILE A 23 5.64 3.14 -10.32
C ILE A 23 4.63 4.24 -9.92
N SER A 24 3.37 3.87 -9.70
CA SER A 24 2.36 4.74 -9.09
C SER A 24 1.95 4.23 -7.70
N PHE A 25 1.57 5.16 -6.82
CA PHE A 25 1.04 4.87 -5.49
C PHE A 25 -0.41 5.37 -5.33
N TYR A 26 -1.22 4.61 -4.60
CA TYR A 26 -2.61 4.92 -4.26
C TYR A 26 -2.75 4.74 -2.76
N ILE A 27 -2.94 5.83 -2.03
CA ILE A 27 -2.87 5.84 -0.57
C ILE A 27 -4.25 6.10 0.01
N THR A 28 -4.67 5.23 0.92
CA THR A 28 -5.91 5.45 1.65
C THR A 28 -5.67 5.51 3.15
N GLY A 29 -6.45 6.35 3.82
CA GLY A 29 -6.66 6.35 5.26
C GLY A 29 -8.13 6.07 5.56
N PHE A 30 -8.50 6.11 6.83
CA PHE A 30 -9.87 5.95 7.26
C PHE A 30 -10.33 7.18 8.04
N GLY A 31 -11.59 7.55 7.87
CA GLY A 31 -12.26 8.57 8.66
C GLY A 31 -12.45 8.16 10.13
N LYS A 32 -13.27 8.94 10.83
CA LYS A 32 -13.65 8.66 12.23
C LYS A 32 -14.44 7.35 12.34
N PHE A 33 -14.34 6.65 13.48
CA PHE A 33 -15.21 5.49 13.75
C PHE A 33 -15.19 5.10 15.23
N GLY A 34 -16.27 4.45 15.71
CA GLY A 34 -16.26 3.73 16.99
C GLY A 34 -15.79 4.54 18.20
N GLY A 35 -16.07 5.85 18.24
CA GLY A 35 -15.61 6.77 19.30
C GLY A 35 -14.21 7.36 19.09
N ILE A 36 -13.53 7.02 17.99
CA ILE A 36 -12.29 7.68 17.53
C ILE A 36 -12.71 8.84 16.61
N GLU A 37 -12.85 10.03 17.17
CA GLU A 37 -13.19 11.23 16.39
C GLU A 37 -12.03 11.69 15.51
N ASN A 38 -10.79 11.55 16.01
CA ASN A 38 -9.56 11.90 15.30
C ASN A 38 -8.79 10.62 14.95
N ASN A 39 -9.08 10.05 13.78
CA ASN A 39 -8.34 8.88 13.29
C ASN A 39 -6.94 9.34 12.82
N PRO A 40 -5.83 8.78 13.37
CA PRO A 40 -4.48 9.10 12.94
C PRO A 40 -4.27 9.02 11.42
N THR A 41 -4.92 8.06 10.75
CA THR A 41 -4.70 7.86 9.32
C THR A 41 -5.37 8.92 8.44
N THR A 42 -6.42 9.59 8.94
CA THR A 42 -6.93 10.83 8.32
C THR A 42 -5.84 11.88 8.25
N THR A 43 -5.24 12.18 9.40
CA THR A 43 -4.23 13.23 9.52
C THR A 43 -2.98 12.89 8.70
N ILE A 44 -2.49 11.64 8.78
CA ILE A 44 -1.32 11.21 8.01
C ILE A 44 -1.54 11.40 6.51
N VAL A 45 -2.65 10.91 5.96
CA VAL A 45 -2.92 11.00 4.52
C VAL A 45 -3.13 12.45 4.08
N GLN A 46 -3.79 13.29 4.88
CA GLN A 46 -3.92 14.71 4.60
C GLN A 46 -2.57 15.44 4.61
N THR A 47 -1.71 15.18 5.59
CA THR A 47 -0.35 15.75 5.64
C THR A 47 0.49 15.32 4.43
N LEU A 48 0.45 14.03 4.05
CA LEU A 48 1.13 13.56 2.84
C LEU A 48 0.59 14.26 1.58
N GLN A 49 -0.73 14.48 1.50
CA GLN A 49 -1.34 15.19 0.37
C GLN A 49 -0.93 16.67 0.33
N GLU A 50 -0.79 17.33 1.48
CA GLU A 50 -0.29 18.70 1.57
C GLU A 50 1.19 18.79 1.18
N GLU A 51 2.05 17.91 1.69
CA GLU A 51 3.46 17.83 1.29
C GLU A 51 3.62 17.53 -0.21
N TYR A 52 2.77 16.68 -0.77
CA TYR A 52 2.71 16.42 -2.21
C TYR A 52 2.41 17.69 -3.02
N LYS A 53 1.38 18.44 -2.62
CA LYS A 53 1.02 19.73 -3.24
C LYS A 53 2.14 20.78 -3.14
N ASN A 54 2.90 20.73 -2.05
CA ASN A 54 4.07 21.58 -1.84
C ASN A 54 5.33 21.11 -2.60
N GLY A 55 5.22 20.05 -3.41
CA GLY A 55 6.30 19.59 -4.28
C GLY A 55 7.30 18.67 -3.61
N ASN A 56 6.94 17.96 -2.54
CA ASN A 56 7.84 16.97 -1.92
C ASN A 56 8.21 15.89 -2.97
N PRO A 57 9.50 15.75 -3.34
CA PRO A 57 9.92 14.86 -4.42
C PRO A 57 9.64 13.38 -4.14
N LYS A 58 9.60 12.95 -2.87
CA LYS A 58 9.29 11.55 -2.47
C LYS A 58 7.85 11.15 -2.79
N LEU A 59 6.95 12.13 -2.90
CA LEU A 59 5.51 11.91 -3.00
C LEU A 59 4.97 12.04 -4.44
N GLN A 60 5.81 12.40 -5.40
CA GLN A 60 5.37 12.77 -6.76
C GLN A 60 4.82 11.59 -7.58
N ASN A 61 5.09 10.36 -7.15
CA ASN A 61 4.56 9.14 -7.76
C ASN A 61 3.17 8.74 -7.23
N ILE A 62 2.63 9.47 -6.25
CA ILE A 62 1.28 9.20 -5.74
C ILE A 62 0.24 9.78 -6.69
N LYS A 63 -0.72 8.95 -7.08
CA LYS A 63 -1.80 9.29 -8.02
C LYS A 63 -3.14 9.50 -7.34
N HIS A 64 -3.28 9.00 -6.12
CA HIS A 64 -4.53 9.09 -5.39
C HIS A 64 -4.30 9.12 -3.88
N PHE A 65 -5.04 10.01 -3.22
CA PHE A 65 -5.12 10.12 -1.76
C PHE A 65 -6.61 10.08 -1.39
N SER A 66 -7.02 9.16 -0.52
CA SER A 66 -8.41 9.04 -0.10
C SER A 66 -8.56 8.84 1.42
N ILE A 67 -9.56 9.48 1.99
CA ILE A 67 -10.03 9.21 3.35
C ILE A 67 -11.33 8.42 3.24
N VAL A 68 -11.24 7.12 3.46
CA VAL A 68 -12.36 6.20 3.28
C VAL A 68 -13.24 6.25 4.53
N LYS A 69 -14.55 6.36 4.36
CA LYS A 69 -15.50 6.17 5.45
C LYS A 69 -15.33 4.74 6.00
N VAL A 70 -15.48 4.56 7.31
CA VAL A 70 -15.36 3.23 7.93
C VAL A 70 -16.66 2.46 7.72
N ALA A 71 -16.90 2.07 6.46
CA ALA A 71 -18.05 1.31 5.99
C ALA A 71 -17.62 0.32 4.91
N ALA A 72 -18.22 -0.87 4.89
CA ALA A 72 -17.89 -1.91 3.90
C ALA A 72 -18.24 -1.50 2.46
N SER A 73 -19.34 -0.76 2.29
CA SER A 73 -19.77 -0.14 1.04
C SER A 73 -18.73 0.86 0.50
N SER A 74 -18.31 1.83 1.32
CA SER A 74 -17.29 2.81 0.92
C SER A 74 -15.93 2.17 0.64
N ALA A 75 -15.55 1.14 1.41
CA ALA A 75 -14.35 0.36 1.12
C ALA A 75 -14.42 -0.36 -0.23
N THR A 76 -15.60 -0.90 -0.59
CA THR A 76 -15.86 -1.51 -1.89
C THR A 76 -15.70 -0.49 -3.02
N GLU A 77 -16.39 0.65 -2.92
CA GLU A 77 -16.36 1.71 -3.92
C GLU A 77 -14.94 2.26 -4.14
N GLU A 78 -14.18 2.45 -3.07
CA GLU A 78 -12.81 2.94 -3.14
C GLU A 78 -11.88 1.96 -3.86
N VAL A 79 -11.99 0.65 -3.59
CA VAL A 79 -11.19 -0.38 -4.27
C VAL A 79 -11.49 -0.38 -5.77
N ASP A 80 -12.77 -0.36 -6.12
CA ASP A 80 -13.21 -0.36 -7.52
C ASP A 80 -12.70 0.89 -8.26
N HIS A 81 -12.73 2.05 -7.60
CA HIS A 81 -12.18 3.30 -8.14
C HIS A 81 -10.66 3.25 -8.31
N ILE A 82 -9.91 2.76 -7.31
CA ILE A 82 -8.45 2.62 -7.40
C ILE A 82 -8.06 1.72 -8.58
N MET A 83 -8.75 0.59 -8.76
CA MET A 83 -8.47 -0.33 -9.88
C MET A 83 -8.71 0.35 -11.23
N GLN A 84 -9.77 1.15 -11.38
CA GLN A 84 -10.00 1.96 -12.58
C GLN A 84 -8.87 2.97 -12.83
N LEU A 85 -8.39 3.65 -11.79
CA LEU A 85 -7.27 4.60 -11.92
C LEU A 85 -5.96 3.89 -12.33
N ILE A 86 -5.71 2.68 -11.81
CA ILE A 86 -4.53 1.87 -12.18
C ILE A 86 -4.55 1.54 -13.67
N GLU A 87 -5.69 1.09 -14.19
CA GLU A 87 -5.85 0.76 -15.61
C GLU A 87 -5.67 1.99 -16.52
N GLN A 88 -6.07 3.17 -16.06
CA GLN A 88 -5.92 4.43 -16.80
C GLN A 88 -4.48 4.96 -16.81
N GLU A 89 -3.76 4.86 -15.70
CA GLU A 89 -2.40 5.38 -15.55
C GLU A 89 -1.36 4.58 -16.38
N LYS A 90 -1.63 3.29 -16.64
CA LYS A 90 -0.78 2.39 -17.45
C LYS A 90 0.70 2.41 -17.06
N LYS A 91 0.99 2.55 -15.76
CA LYS A 91 2.34 2.41 -15.21
C LYS A 91 2.71 0.95 -15.16
N LYS A 92 4.01 0.65 -15.17
CA LYS A 92 4.50 -0.73 -15.12
C LYS A 92 4.16 -1.39 -13.77
N HIS A 93 4.18 -0.59 -12.70
CA HIS A 93 3.83 -1.02 -11.36
C HIS A 93 2.84 -0.05 -10.71
N ALA A 94 1.93 -0.60 -9.91
CA ALA A 94 1.04 0.15 -9.03
C ALA A 94 1.15 -0.40 -7.60
N VAL A 95 1.13 0.48 -6.61
CA VAL A 95 1.16 0.13 -5.19
C VAL A 95 -0.07 0.73 -4.50
N ILE A 96 -0.95 -0.13 -4.00
CA ILE A 96 -2.08 0.25 -3.16
C ILE A 96 -1.63 0.14 -1.70
N LEU A 97 -1.59 1.27 -1.00
CA LEU A 97 -1.18 1.36 0.40
C LEU A 97 -2.35 1.85 1.26
N HIS A 98 -2.89 0.93 2.05
CA HIS A 98 -3.96 1.25 3.00
C HIS A 98 -3.38 1.47 4.40
N LEU A 99 -3.81 2.54 5.07
CA LEU A 99 -3.47 2.85 6.46
C LEU A 99 -4.72 2.73 7.34
N GLY A 100 -4.63 1.92 8.39
CA GLY A 100 -5.66 1.82 9.43
C GLY A 100 -5.10 2.08 10.82
N VAL A 101 -5.87 2.66 11.73
CA VAL A 101 -5.45 2.75 13.13
C VAL A 101 -5.74 1.44 13.85
N ASN A 102 -4.76 0.92 14.59
CA ASN A 102 -4.99 -0.14 15.58
C ASN A 102 -4.97 0.46 16.99
N PRO A 103 -6.13 0.68 17.62
CA PRO A 103 -6.20 1.30 18.94
C PRO A 103 -5.76 0.36 20.07
N ARG A 104 -5.53 -0.93 19.79
CA ARG A 104 -5.16 -1.95 20.78
C ARG A 104 -3.65 -2.09 20.97
N ILE A 105 -2.84 -1.31 20.27
CA ILE A 105 -1.41 -1.31 20.50
C ILE A 105 -1.18 -0.60 21.86
N GLY A 106 -0.95 -1.42 22.90
CA GLY A 106 -0.86 -1.01 24.29
C GLY A 106 0.48 -0.38 24.63
N GLN A 107 1.20 -0.96 25.60
CA GLN A 107 2.44 -0.37 26.17
C GLN A 107 3.61 -0.26 25.19
N ASN A 108 3.59 -0.99 24.06
CA ASN A 108 4.63 -0.97 23.03
C ASN A 108 4.02 -0.61 21.66
N PRO A 109 3.81 0.69 21.37
CA PRO A 109 3.27 1.16 20.11
C PRO A 109 4.21 0.84 18.94
N ALA A 110 3.68 0.27 17.86
CA ALA A 110 4.48 -0.16 16.70
C ALA A 110 3.64 -0.11 15.41
N PHE A 111 4.29 0.14 14.28
CA PHE A 111 3.70 0.00 12.96
C PHE A 111 3.60 -1.48 12.60
N GLN A 112 2.43 -1.95 12.18
CA GLN A 112 2.20 -3.36 11.87
C GLN A 112 2.00 -3.53 10.36
N LEU A 113 2.96 -4.17 9.70
CA LEU A 113 2.87 -4.53 8.29
C LEU A 113 2.05 -5.82 8.15
N GLU A 114 0.84 -5.71 7.61
CA GLU A 114 -0.05 -6.85 7.47
C GLU A 114 0.37 -7.74 6.30
N LYS A 115 0.55 -9.02 6.58
CA LYS A 115 0.93 -10.03 5.59
C LYS A 115 -0.28 -10.59 4.86
N ASN A 116 -1.41 -10.73 5.55
CA ASN A 116 -2.59 -11.44 5.06
C ASN A 116 -3.87 -10.64 5.30
N ALA A 117 -4.84 -10.84 4.40
CA ALA A 117 -6.23 -10.46 4.59
C ALA A 117 -7.10 -11.73 4.46
N TYR A 118 -8.10 -11.86 5.32
CA TYR A 118 -8.98 -13.01 5.36
C TYR A 118 -10.33 -12.71 4.70
N ASN A 119 -10.91 -13.70 4.03
CA ASN A 119 -12.24 -13.61 3.42
C ASN A 119 -13.36 -13.72 4.45
N GLU A 120 -13.32 -12.87 5.47
CA GLU A 120 -14.29 -12.91 6.56
C GLU A 120 -14.58 -11.48 7.05
N ALA A 121 -15.86 -11.15 7.01
CA ALA A 121 -16.44 -9.97 7.64
C ALA A 121 -17.16 -10.40 8.93
N ASN A 122 -16.61 -9.96 10.07
CA ASN A 122 -17.12 -10.31 11.39
C ASN A 122 -16.99 -9.10 12.33
N PHE A 123 -17.94 -8.18 12.20
CA PHE A 123 -17.81 -6.82 12.73
C PHE A 123 -18.27 -6.80 14.19
N ARG A 124 -17.32 -6.58 15.13
CA ARG A 124 -17.62 -6.53 16.58
C ARG A 124 -18.56 -5.39 16.96
N ILE A 125 -18.49 -4.28 16.22
CA ILE A 125 -19.39 -3.12 16.31
C ILE A 125 -19.90 -2.82 14.90
N PRO A 126 -21.07 -2.19 14.73
CA PRO A 126 -21.50 -1.73 13.40
C PRO A 126 -20.46 -0.78 12.79
N ASP A 127 -20.37 -0.81 11.47
CA ASP A 127 -19.66 0.20 10.71
C ASP A 127 -20.45 1.53 10.68
N GLU A 128 -19.91 2.56 10.03
CA GLU A 128 -20.57 3.89 9.97
C GLU A 128 -21.90 3.91 9.18
N GLU A 129 -22.27 2.80 8.53
CA GLU A 129 -23.53 2.61 7.83
C GLU A 129 -24.45 1.59 8.50
N SER A 130 -24.15 1.26 9.76
CA SER A 130 -24.89 0.29 10.57
C SER A 130 -24.80 -1.15 10.05
N PHE A 131 -23.93 -1.43 9.07
CA PHE A 131 -23.69 -2.79 8.62
C PHE A 131 -22.81 -3.52 9.64
N GLN A 132 -23.27 -4.69 10.08
CA GLN A 132 -22.60 -5.47 11.11
C GLN A 132 -22.65 -6.98 10.80
N PRO A 133 -21.92 -7.43 9.75
CA PRO A 133 -21.91 -8.82 9.34
C PRO A 133 -21.36 -9.74 10.43
N ARG A 134 -21.84 -10.99 10.43
CA ARG A 134 -21.46 -12.01 11.42
C ARG A 134 -21.02 -13.30 10.72
N ASN A 135 -19.70 -13.51 10.67
CA ASN A 135 -19.07 -14.67 10.02
C ASN A 135 -19.50 -14.79 8.54
N GLU A 136 -19.53 -13.67 7.83
CA GLU A 136 -19.90 -13.63 6.41
C GLU A 136 -18.65 -13.57 5.55
N THR A 137 -18.68 -14.16 4.35
CA THR A 137 -17.60 -14.00 3.39
C THR A 137 -17.64 -12.60 2.77
N ILE A 138 -16.47 -12.03 2.50
CA ILE A 138 -16.35 -10.75 1.79
C ILE A 138 -16.60 -10.97 0.29
N ASP A 139 -16.05 -12.06 -0.26
CA ASP A 139 -16.31 -12.53 -1.62
C ASP A 139 -16.90 -13.94 -1.57
N PRO A 140 -18.14 -14.15 -2.06
CA PRO A 140 -18.79 -15.47 -2.04
C PRO A 140 -18.16 -16.50 -3.00
N THR A 141 -17.32 -16.09 -3.95
CA THR A 141 -16.60 -17.02 -4.85
C THR A 141 -15.57 -17.88 -4.11
N HIS A 142 -15.15 -17.46 -2.91
CA HIS A 142 -14.29 -18.21 -2.01
C HIS A 142 -15.07 -18.55 -0.71
N PRO A 143 -15.85 -19.63 -0.66
CA PRO A 143 -16.82 -19.86 0.43
C PRO A 143 -16.21 -20.18 1.81
N ASP A 144 -14.90 -20.42 1.89
CA ASP A 144 -14.21 -20.70 3.15
C ASP A 144 -13.87 -19.40 3.90
N LEU A 145 -14.39 -19.23 5.12
CA LEU A 145 -14.08 -18.10 6.00
C LEU A 145 -12.59 -18.05 6.41
N GLY A 146 -11.89 -19.18 6.33
CA GLY A 146 -10.44 -19.27 6.54
C GLY A 146 -9.60 -18.87 5.32
N PHE A 147 -10.23 -18.68 4.16
CA PHE A 147 -9.53 -18.30 2.94
C PHE A 147 -8.85 -16.94 3.13
N LYS A 148 -7.63 -16.80 2.58
CA LYS A 148 -6.86 -15.58 2.71
C LYS A 148 -6.03 -15.31 1.47
N TRP A 149 -5.84 -14.03 1.21
CA TRP A 149 -4.82 -13.54 0.31
C TRP A 149 -3.64 -12.97 1.10
N SER A 150 -2.46 -13.03 0.51
CA SER A 150 -1.23 -12.44 1.06
C SER A 150 -0.66 -11.41 0.10
N THR A 151 -0.05 -10.36 0.64
CA THR A 151 0.74 -9.43 -0.18
C THR A 151 1.93 -10.14 -0.85
N ASP A 152 2.28 -9.71 -2.06
CA ASP A 152 3.50 -10.15 -2.74
C ASP A 152 4.76 -9.38 -2.28
N LEU A 153 4.57 -8.33 -1.48
CA LEU A 153 5.64 -7.58 -0.84
C LEU A 153 6.23 -8.40 0.31
N ASN A 154 7.56 -8.42 0.39
CA ASN A 154 8.24 -9.11 1.49
C ASN A 154 8.22 -8.22 2.75
N VAL A 155 7.14 -8.34 3.53
CA VAL A 155 6.94 -7.56 4.76
C VAL A 155 8.05 -7.76 5.80
N LYS A 156 8.74 -8.90 5.80
CA LYS A 156 9.87 -9.14 6.71
C LYS A 156 11.09 -8.32 6.29
N VAL A 157 11.40 -8.27 5.00
CA VAL A 157 12.47 -7.41 4.48
C VAL A 157 12.13 -5.93 4.65
N LEU A 158 10.86 -5.54 4.47
CA LEU A 158 10.40 -4.18 4.77
C LEU A 158 10.61 -3.84 6.25
N GLN A 159 10.15 -4.70 7.16
CA GLN A 159 10.35 -4.55 8.60
C GLN A 159 11.85 -4.36 8.93
N ASP A 160 12.69 -5.28 8.46
CA ASP A 160 14.12 -5.27 8.78
C ASP A 160 14.79 -4.00 8.21
N ARG A 161 14.48 -3.58 6.97
CA ARG A 161 15.06 -2.36 6.38
C ARG A 161 14.54 -1.09 7.06
N LEU A 162 13.27 -1.01 7.44
CA LEU A 162 12.72 0.15 8.15
C LEU A 162 13.31 0.28 9.56
N ALA A 163 13.47 -0.83 10.27
CA ALA A 163 14.11 -0.86 11.58
C ALA A 163 15.59 -0.44 11.52
N HIS A 164 16.28 -0.68 10.40
CA HIS A 164 17.66 -0.20 10.21
C HIS A 164 17.73 1.26 9.71
N LYS A 165 16.72 1.77 9.01
CA LYS A 165 16.68 3.13 8.45
C LYS A 165 16.26 4.20 9.49
N GLY A 166 15.59 3.82 10.58
CA GLY A 166 15.12 4.80 11.57
C GLY A 166 14.79 4.21 12.95
N PHE A 167 14.31 5.08 13.85
CA PHE A 167 13.83 4.76 15.20
C PHE A 167 12.40 4.17 15.21
N PHE A 168 12.00 3.45 14.16
CA PHE A 168 10.63 2.97 14.03
C PHE A 168 10.49 1.59 14.69
N ASP A 169 9.56 1.48 15.63
CA ASP A 169 9.10 0.19 16.10
C ASP A 169 8.17 -0.41 15.04
N VAL A 170 8.69 -1.36 14.25
CA VAL A 170 7.96 -2.01 13.14
C VAL A 170 7.89 -3.52 13.39
N CYS A 171 6.70 -4.09 13.23
CA CYS A 171 6.50 -5.53 13.26
C CYS A 171 5.66 -6.01 12.07
N THR A 172 5.74 -7.30 11.78
CA THR A 172 4.82 -7.94 10.82
C THR A 172 3.62 -8.53 11.56
N SER A 173 2.43 -8.37 11.01
CA SER A 173 1.22 -9.03 11.48
C SER A 173 0.69 -10.00 10.42
N GLY A 174 0.10 -11.10 10.87
CA GLY A 174 -0.50 -12.11 9.99
C GLY A 174 -2.01 -11.98 9.87
N ASP A 175 -2.61 -11.00 10.54
CA ASP A 175 -4.05 -10.86 10.72
C ASP A 175 -4.45 -9.39 10.92
N ALA A 176 -5.07 -8.80 9.89
CA ALA A 176 -5.61 -7.45 9.92
C ALA A 176 -6.95 -7.33 10.69
N GLY A 177 -7.38 -8.38 11.39
CA GLY A 177 -8.67 -8.47 12.08
C GLY A 177 -9.80 -8.90 11.15
N ARG A 178 -11.05 -8.60 11.53
CA ARG A 178 -12.26 -8.94 10.76
C ARG A 178 -13.23 -7.77 10.61
N PHE A 179 -12.70 -6.54 10.73
CA PHE A 179 -13.45 -5.29 10.55
C PHE A 179 -13.14 -4.66 9.19
N VAL A 180 -13.51 -3.40 8.99
CA VAL A 180 -13.36 -2.70 7.69
C VAL A 180 -11.90 -2.65 7.19
N CYS A 181 -10.91 -2.65 8.08
CA CYS A 181 -9.49 -2.73 7.72
C CYS A 181 -9.15 -4.04 6.96
N ASN A 182 -9.57 -5.19 7.49
CA ASN A 182 -9.43 -6.46 6.79
C ASN A 182 -10.31 -6.51 5.53
N TYR A 183 -11.51 -5.92 5.60
CA TYR A 183 -12.45 -5.89 4.48
C TYR A 183 -11.83 -5.24 3.24
N ILE A 184 -11.34 -4.00 3.36
CA ILE A 184 -10.71 -3.29 2.24
C ILE A 184 -9.44 -4.02 1.77
N TYR A 185 -8.65 -4.57 2.71
CA TYR A 185 -7.41 -5.25 2.35
C TYR A 185 -7.66 -6.53 1.55
N PHE A 186 -8.64 -7.33 1.96
CA PHE A 186 -9.03 -8.54 1.24
C PHE A 186 -9.61 -8.18 -0.13
N ARG A 187 -10.52 -7.20 -0.19
CA ARG A 187 -11.09 -6.69 -1.44
C ARG A 187 -10.01 -6.28 -2.43
N SER A 188 -9.02 -5.49 -2.01
CA SER A 188 -7.91 -5.04 -2.86
C SER A 188 -7.06 -6.22 -3.37
N LEU A 189 -6.66 -7.14 -2.48
CA LEU A 189 -5.89 -8.31 -2.89
C LEU A 189 -6.67 -9.22 -3.86
N ASN A 190 -7.97 -9.38 -3.61
CA ASN A 190 -8.86 -10.18 -4.45
C ASN A 190 -9.11 -9.54 -5.81
N ALA A 191 -9.31 -8.22 -5.86
CA ALA A 191 -9.44 -7.45 -7.10
C ALA A 191 -8.18 -7.59 -7.98
N VAL A 192 -6.99 -7.65 -7.36
CA VAL A 192 -5.74 -7.94 -8.08
C VAL A 192 -5.73 -9.35 -8.68
N GLN A 193 -6.25 -10.36 -7.98
CA GLN A 193 -6.37 -11.72 -8.56
C GLN A 193 -7.34 -11.75 -9.73
N GLN A 194 -8.50 -11.08 -9.60
CA GLN A 194 -9.49 -10.97 -10.66
C GLN A 194 -8.93 -10.23 -11.88
N TYR A 195 -8.18 -9.15 -11.66
CA TYR A 195 -7.46 -8.43 -12.70
C TYR A 195 -6.50 -9.36 -13.45
N TYR A 196 -5.63 -10.10 -12.75
CA TYR A 196 -4.71 -11.03 -13.42
C TYR A 196 -5.42 -12.17 -14.16
N ALA A 197 -6.54 -12.67 -13.64
CA ALA A 197 -7.35 -13.67 -14.35
C ALA A 197 -7.92 -13.12 -15.67
N ALA A 198 -8.40 -11.86 -15.65
CA ALA A 198 -8.90 -11.17 -16.83
C ALA A 198 -7.80 -10.88 -17.88
N GLN A 199 -6.56 -10.69 -17.44
CA GLN A 199 -5.40 -10.43 -18.31
C GLN A 199 -4.62 -11.69 -18.72
N SER A 200 -5.20 -12.89 -18.55
CA SER A 200 -4.49 -14.17 -18.76
C SER A 200 -4.00 -14.42 -20.20
N SER A 201 -4.58 -13.73 -21.19
CA SER A 201 -4.15 -13.79 -22.59
C SER A 201 -3.11 -12.73 -22.98
N GLU A 202 -2.88 -11.73 -22.12
CA GLU A 202 -1.94 -10.64 -22.39
C GLU A 202 -0.49 -11.06 -22.12
N LYS A 203 0.46 -10.37 -22.76
CA LYS A 203 1.88 -10.58 -22.48
C LYS A 203 2.21 -10.02 -21.11
N GLU A 204 3.07 -10.72 -20.34
CA GLU A 204 3.50 -10.28 -18.99
C GLU A 204 4.06 -8.84 -18.97
N GLU A 205 4.63 -8.38 -20.07
CA GLU A 205 5.20 -7.03 -20.21
C GLU A 205 4.14 -5.92 -20.35
N ASP A 206 2.95 -6.26 -20.82
CA ASP A 206 1.82 -5.34 -21.03
C ASP A 206 0.87 -5.30 -19.81
N VAL A 207 1.00 -6.25 -18.89
CA VAL A 207 0.18 -6.34 -17.67
C VAL A 207 0.81 -5.51 -16.54
N VAL A 208 0.02 -4.62 -15.93
CA VAL A 208 0.45 -3.82 -14.77
C VAL A 208 0.67 -4.75 -13.57
N LYS A 209 1.83 -4.62 -12.91
CA LYS A 209 2.10 -5.33 -11.66
C LYS A 209 1.54 -4.54 -10.49
N ILE A 210 0.50 -5.07 -9.85
CA ILE A 210 -0.18 -4.43 -8.73
C ILE A 210 0.26 -5.07 -7.41
N HIS A 211 0.71 -4.24 -6.49
CA HIS A 211 1.13 -4.58 -5.13
C HIS A 211 0.15 -3.98 -4.13
N VAL A 212 -0.20 -4.71 -3.08
CA VAL A 212 -1.14 -4.23 -2.04
C VAL A 212 -0.52 -4.43 -0.67
N LEU A 213 -0.50 -3.39 0.16
CA LEU A 213 -0.08 -3.47 1.56
C LEU A 213 -1.10 -2.76 2.45
N PHE A 214 -1.41 -3.38 3.57
CA PHE A 214 -2.12 -2.73 4.66
C PHE A 214 -1.14 -2.51 5.83
N VAL A 215 -1.18 -1.32 6.41
CA VAL A 215 -0.38 -0.99 7.59
C VAL A 215 -1.30 -0.51 8.70
N HIS A 216 -1.26 -1.20 9.84
CA HIS A 216 -1.83 -0.65 11.06
C HIS A 216 -0.85 0.29 11.73
N VAL A 217 -1.32 1.50 12.05
CA VAL A 217 -0.56 2.52 12.79
C VAL A 217 -1.12 2.68 14.20
N PRO A 218 -0.30 3.02 15.20
CA PRO A 218 -0.78 3.31 16.55
C PRO A 218 -1.47 4.67 16.62
N LYS A 219 -2.10 4.96 17.76
CA LYS A 219 -2.59 6.31 18.04
C LYS A 219 -1.42 7.28 18.24
N PHE A 220 -1.71 8.58 18.15
CA PHE A 220 -0.69 9.62 18.35
C PHE A 220 -0.15 9.70 19.78
N GLU A 221 -0.89 9.20 20.78
CA GLU A 221 -0.36 9.04 22.14
C GLU A 221 0.75 7.98 22.22
N GLY A 222 0.74 7.00 21.30
CA GLY A 222 1.74 5.94 21.22
C GLY A 222 2.95 6.34 20.37
N ILE A 223 2.72 6.81 19.14
CA ILE A 223 3.78 7.35 18.28
C ILE A 223 3.32 8.71 17.75
N PRO A 224 4.08 9.80 17.94
CA PRO A 224 3.70 11.13 17.48
C PRO A 224 3.44 11.22 15.98
N GLN A 225 2.55 12.14 15.59
CA GLN A 225 2.16 12.37 14.20
C GLN A 225 3.35 12.54 13.25
N GLU A 226 4.33 13.38 13.59
CA GLU A 226 5.51 13.62 12.76
C GLU A 226 6.24 12.31 12.42
N ILE A 227 6.44 11.44 13.41
CA ILE A 227 7.09 10.14 13.22
C ILE A 227 6.24 9.22 12.33
N GLN A 228 4.91 9.24 12.45
CA GLN A 228 4.04 8.41 11.60
C GLN A 228 3.98 8.89 10.15
N VAL A 229 4.07 10.22 9.92
CA VAL A 229 4.17 10.80 8.57
C VAL A 229 5.53 10.46 7.96
N ASP A 230 6.62 10.61 8.70
CA ASP A 230 7.97 10.25 8.25
C ASP A 230 8.10 8.75 7.95
N PHE A 231 7.54 7.90 8.81
CA PHE A 231 7.45 6.45 8.56
C PHE A 231 6.76 6.16 7.23
N SER A 232 5.64 6.84 6.95
CA SER A 232 4.88 6.63 5.71
C SER A 232 5.68 7.02 4.47
N LYS A 233 6.44 8.12 4.53
CA LYS A 233 7.36 8.55 3.46
C LYS A 233 8.48 7.52 3.24
N GLU A 234 9.12 7.07 4.32
CA GLU A 234 10.19 6.07 4.24
C GLU A 234 9.69 4.70 3.75
N LEU A 235 8.45 4.31 4.09
CA LEU A 235 7.83 3.09 3.58
C LEU A 235 7.59 3.18 2.07
N ILE A 236 7.08 4.31 1.56
CA ILE A 236 6.85 4.55 0.13
C ILE A 236 8.18 4.44 -0.64
N ASP A 237 9.20 5.17 -0.19
CA ASP A 237 10.53 5.14 -0.80
C ASP A 237 11.13 3.73 -0.80
N LEU A 238 11.00 3.02 0.32
CA LEU A 238 11.54 1.68 0.46
C LEU A 238 10.83 0.65 -0.44
N ILE A 239 9.50 0.72 -0.56
CA ILE A 239 8.76 -0.13 -1.49
C ILE A 239 9.22 0.16 -2.92
N GLN A 240 9.38 1.44 -3.28
CA GLN A 240 9.87 1.85 -4.60
C GLN A 240 11.28 1.28 -4.87
N GLU A 241 12.23 1.45 -3.94
CA GLU A 241 13.58 0.89 -4.01
C GLU A 241 13.53 -0.64 -4.25
N MET A 242 12.72 -1.35 -3.47
CA MET A 242 12.62 -2.81 -3.57
C MET A 242 12.04 -3.29 -4.91
N ILE A 243 11.07 -2.56 -5.48
CA ILE A 243 10.52 -2.88 -6.80
C ILE A 243 11.58 -2.67 -7.88
N VAL A 244 12.29 -1.54 -7.86
CA VAL A 244 13.37 -1.23 -8.81
C VAL A 244 14.46 -2.32 -8.74
N GLU A 245 14.95 -2.64 -7.55
CA GLU A 245 15.95 -3.69 -7.34
C GLU A 245 15.50 -5.06 -7.87
N LYS A 246 14.21 -5.41 -7.71
CA LYS A 246 13.63 -6.68 -8.19
C LYS A 246 13.61 -6.73 -9.72
N GLU A 247 13.21 -5.64 -10.37
CA GLU A 247 13.19 -5.56 -11.84
C GLU A 247 14.61 -5.54 -12.44
N GLU A 248 15.56 -4.85 -11.81
CA GLU A 248 16.98 -4.90 -12.21
C GLU A 248 17.55 -6.32 -12.12
N LYS A 249 17.27 -7.03 -11.02
CA LYS A 249 17.69 -8.43 -10.83
C LYS A 249 17.07 -9.34 -11.90
N LYS A 250 15.79 -9.17 -12.23
CA LYS A 250 15.12 -9.91 -13.32
C LYS A 250 15.79 -9.65 -14.68
N ARG A 251 16.09 -8.39 -14.99
CA ARG A 251 16.77 -8.01 -16.24
C ARG A 251 18.16 -8.62 -16.35
N ARG A 252 18.98 -8.55 -15.30
CA ARG A 252 20.31 -9.17 -15.26
C ARG A 252 20.27 -10.68 -15.46
N LYS A 253 19.21 -11.36 -15.01
CA LYS A 253 19.00 -12.80 -15.24
C LYS A 253 18.61 -13.13 -16.68
N LYS A 254 17.84 -12.26 -17.36
CA LYS A 254 17.46 -12.46 -18.78
C LYS A 254 18.63 -12.27 -19.75
N LEU A 255 19.65 -11.50 -19.36
CA LEU A 255 20.85 -11.22 -20.17
C LEU A 255 21.97 -12.26 -20.00
N ARG A 256 21.83 -13.21 -19.07
CA ARG A 256 22.77 -14.30 -18.82
C ARG A 256 22.25 -15.58 -19.43
#